data_AF-A0A3G9GYU0-F1
#
_entry.id   AF-A0A3G9GYU0-F1
#
_cell.length_a   1.000
_cell.length_b   1.000
_cell.length_c   1.000
_cell.angle_alpha   90.00
_cell.angle_beta   90.00
_cell.angle_gamma   90.00
#
_symmetry.space_group_name_H-M   'P 1'
#
loop_
_entity.id
_entity.type
_entity.pdbx_description
1 polymer ?
#
loop_
_entity_poly.entity_id
_entity_poly.type
_entity_poly.pdbx_seq_one_letter_code
_entity_poly.pdbx_strand_id
1 'polypeptide(L)'
;MEPTPVNRYSVGQSSAAAIRAATTQNKEMHVMAVPKRRMSRANTRSRRAQWKAEATGLVGVSVAGQQHKVPRRLLKAARLGLVDLDKR
;
A
#
# COMPACT_ATOMS: atom_id res chain seq x y z
N MET A 1 6.54 -1.56 -78.81
CA MET A 1 7.31 -2.58 -78.08
C MET A 1 7.98 -1.85 -76.92
N GLU A 2 7.51 -2.10 -75.70
CA GLU A 2 8.12 -1.84 -74.37
C GLU A 2 6.98 -1.89 -73.33
N PRO A 3 7.24 -2.31 -72.08
CA PRO A 3 6.61 -3.49 -71.49
C PRO A 3 5.66 -3.17 -70.33
N THR A 4 4.72 -4.07 -70.08
CA THR A 4 3.92 -4.07 -68.84
C THR A 4 4.78 -4.51 -67.65
N PRO A 5 4.88 -3.73 -66.56
CA PRO A 5 5.34 -4.27 -65.29
C PRO A 5 4.21 -5.06 -64.64
N VAL A 6 4.37 -6.39 -64.71
CA VAL A 6 3.86 -7.34 -63.73
C VAL A 6 4.45 -7.05 -62.35
N ASN A 7 3.73 -7.50 -61.31
CA ASN A 7 4.26 -7.86 -60.00
C ASN A 7 4.50 -6.68 -59.03
N ARG A 8 4.31 -6.76 -57.71
CA ARG A 8 4.29 -7.92 -56.82
C ARG A 8 3.94 -7.43 -55.40
N TYR A 9 3.10 -8.17 -54.69
CA TYR A 9 2.88 -8.17 -53.23
C TYR A 9 2.87 -6.82 -52.47
N SER A 10 1.67 -6.42 -52.06
CA SER A 10 1.47 -5.53 -50.91
C SER A 10 1.95 -6.24 -49.64
N VAL A 11 3.22 -6.07 -49.31
CA VAL A 11 3.71 -6.36 -47.96
C VAL A 11 3.22 -5.21 -47.09
N GLY A 12 2.29 -5.52 -46.20
CA GLY A 12 1.74 -4.58 -45.23
C GLY A 12 2.85 -3.85 -44.51
N GLN A 13 3.11 -2.61 -44.92
CA GLN A 13 3.88 -1.67 -44.14
C GLN A 13 2.99 -1.28 -42.97
N SER A 14 3.12 -2.01 -41.86
CA SER A 14 2.81 -1.47 -40.54
C SER A 14 3.55 -0.14 -40.44
N SER A 15 2.82 0.94 -40.69
CA SER A 15 3.39 2.26 -40.82
C SER A 15 4.21 2.56 -39.58
N ALA A 16 5.37 3.21 -39.76
CA ALA A 16 6.14 3.75 -38.64
C ALA A 16 5.29 4.73 -37.78
N ALA A 17 4.12 5.17 -38.27
CA ALA A 17 3.12 5.89 -37.50
C ALA A 17 2.41 5.00 -36.46
N ALA A 18 2.13 3.73 -36.74
CA ALA A 18 1.53 2.79 -35.79
C ALA A 18 2.50 2.43 -34.63
N ILE A 19 3.78 2.22 -34.93
CA ILE A 19 4.81 1.96 -33.89
C ILE A 19 5.05 3.23 -33.04
N ARG A 20 5.04 4.42 -33.67
CA ARG A 20 5.16 5.70 -32.96
C ARG A 20 3.93 6.01 -32.10
N ALA A 21 2.72 5.68 -32.55
CA ALA A 21 1.48 5.85 -31.79
C ALA A 21 1.43 4.94 -30.55
N ALA A 22 1.89 3.69 -30.65
CA ALA A 22 1.94 2.76 -29.52
C ALA A 22 2.98 3.15 -28.44
N THR A 23 4.04 3.87 -28.81
CA THR A 23 5.08 4.31 -27.85
C THR A 23 4.58 5.45 -26.95
N THR A 24 3.66 6.28 -27.44
CA THR A 24 3.10 7.42 -26.69
C THR A 24 2.16 6.95 -25.56
N GLN A 25 1.46 5.83 -25.74
CA GLN A 25 0.52 5.30 -24.72
C GLN A 25 1.23 4.84 -23.42
N ASN A 26 2.49 4.39 -23.49
CA ASN A 26 3.22 3.94 -22.30
C ASN A 26 3.83 5.07 -21.46
N LYS A 27 3.93 6.30 -22.01
CA LYS A 27 4.51 7.45 -21.31
C LYS A 27 3.52 8.11 -20.33
N GLU A 28 2.23 7.88 -20.53
CA GLU A 28 1.15 8.34 -19.65
C GLU A 28 0.90 7.41 -18.45
N MET A 29 1.59 6.27 -18.38
CA MET A 29 1.26 5.19 -17.42
C MET A 29 2.06 5.22 -16.11
N HIS A 30 2.97 6.19 -15.89
CA HIS A 30 3.63 6.38 -14.59
C HIS A 30 3.35 7.77 -14.01
N VAL A 31 2.06 8.11 -13.94
CA VAL A 31 1.49 9.22 -13.18
C VAL A 31 1.46 8.85 -11.69
N MET A 32 2.61 8.47 -11.12
CA MET A 32 2.75 8.35 -9.67
C MET A 32 3.47 9.60 -9.19
N ALA A 33 2.81 10.37 -8.32
CA ALA A 33 3.40 11.58 -7.77
C ALA A 33 4.66 11.24 -6.95
N VAL A 34 5.83 11.69 -7.42
CA VAL A 34 7.11 11.51 -6.73
C VAL A 34 7.46 12.79 -5.96
N PRO A 35 8.00 12.71 -4.72
CA PRO A 35 8.46 13.88 -3.99
C PRO A 35 9.55 14.64 -4.77
N LYS A 36 9.25 15.87 -5.19
CA LYS A 36 10.21 16.69 -5.96
C LYS A 36 11.33 17.28 -5.10
N ARG A 37 11.09 17.47 -3.80
CA ARG A 37 11.99 18.12 -2.86
C ARG A 37 12.17 17.26 -1.61
N ARG A 38 13.35 17.37 -0.99
CA ARG A 38 13.58 16.83 0.35
C ARG A 38 12.70 17.58 1.36
N MET A 39 11.92 16.84 2.13
CA MET A 39 11.10 17.42 3.20
C MET A 39 11.99 17.98 4.32
N SER A 40 11.61 19.13 4.88
CA SER A 40 12.38 19.76 5.97
C SER A 40 12.47 18.84 7.21
N ARG A 41 13.53 19.03 8.01
CA ARG A 41 13.70 18.28 9.27
C ARG A 41 12.51 18.48 10.20
N ALA A 42 12.03 19.72 10.34
CA ALA A 42 10.88 20.07 11.18
C ALA A 42 9.63 19.28 10.75
N ASN A 43 9.24 19.34 9.46
CA ASN A 43 8.05 18.65 8.95
C ASN A 43 8.15 17.13 9.11
N THR A 44 9.33 16.56 8.87
CA THR A 44 9.57 15.12 9.02
C THR A 44 9.41 14.67 10.47
N ARG A 45 9.95 15.45 11.42
CA ARG A 45 9.86 15.14 12.86
C ARG A 45 8.43 15.30 13.36
N SER A 46 7.73 16.37 12.97
CA SER A 46 6.34 16.61 13.35
C SER A 46 5.42 15.48 12.86
N ARG A 47 5.54 15.06 11.60
CA ARG A 47 4.76 13.94 11.07
C ARG A 47 5.06 12.64 11.81
N ARG A 48 6.35 12.34 12.05
CA ARG A 48 6.76 11.11 12.74
C ARG A 48 6.26 11.07 14.19
N ALA A 49 6.22 12.20 14.88
CA ALA A 49 5.74 12.27 16.26
C ALA A 49 4.25 11.92 16.42
N GLN A 50 3.45 12.01 15.35
CA GLN A 50 2.05 11.58 15.37
C GLN A 50 1.89 10.06 15.29
N TRP A 51 2.92 9.34 14.82
CA TRP A 51 2.92 7.88 14.86
C TRP A 51 3.30 7.42 16.25
N LYS A 52 2.29 7.35 17.12
CA LYS A 52 2.37 6.93 18.51
C LYS A 52 1.23 5.96 18.81
N ALA A 53 1.46 5.03 19.74
CA ALA A 53 0.42 4.14 20.25
C ALA A 53 -0.09 4.66 21.58
N GLU A 54 -1.42 4.71 21.74
CA GLU A 54 -2.04 5.03 23.02
C GLU A 54 -2.13 3.75 23.87
N ALA A 55 -1.69 3.83 25.12
CA ALA A 55 -1.81 2.72 26.06
C ALA A 55 -3.27 2.53 26.48
N THR A 56 -3.77 1.30 26.42
CA THR A 56 -5.15 1.00 26.84
C THR A 56 -5.30 1.15 28.34
N GLY A 57 -6.36 1.84 28.78
CA GLY A 57 -6.74 1.88 30.19
C GLY A 57 -7.04 0.49 30.74
N LEU A 58 -6.39 0.13 31.85
CA LEU A 58 -6.51 -1.19 32.47
C LEU A 58 -7.39 -1.12 33.72
N VAL A 59 -8.15 -2.18 33.95
CA VAL A 59 -9.00 -2.36 35.14
C VAL A 59 -8.54 -3.61 35.89
N GLY A 60 -8.57 -3.55 37.22
CA GLY A 60 -8.26 -4.69 38.08
C GLY A 60 -9.36 -5.74 38.06
N VAL A 61 -8.99 -7.01 37.95
CA VAL A 61 -9.88 -8.17 37.97
C VAL A 61 -9.24 -9.26 38.82
N SER A 62 -10.00 -9.83 39.75
CA SER A 62 -9.60 -11.04 40.47
C SER A 62 -9.98 -12.26 39.64
N VAL A 63 -8.98 -13.06 39.25
CA VAL A 63 -9.13 -14.32 38.51
C VAL A 63 -8.29 -15.38 39.23
N ALA A 64 -8.87 -16.53 39.54
CA ALA A 64 -8.20 -17.62 40.26
C ALA A 64 -7.50 -17.19 41.58
N GLY A 65 -8.03 -16.17 42.27
CA GLY A 65 -7.46 -15.63 43.51
C GLY A 65 -6.31 -14.64 43.33
N GLN A 66 -5.88 -14.37 42.09
CA GLN A 66 -4.86 -13.38 41.77
C GLN A 66 -5.45 -12.15 41.09
N GLN A 67 -4.84 -10.99 41.34
CA GLN A 67 -5.27 -9.72 40.73
C GLN A 67 -4.52 -9.48 39.42
N HIS A 68 -5.26 -9.38 38.32
CA HIS A 68 -4.73 -9.07 36.99
C HIS A 68 -5.27 -7.73 36.48
N LYS A 69 -4.48 -7.07 35.63
CA LYS A 69 -4.86 -5.83 34.96
C LYS A 69 -5.25 -6.13 33.51
N VAL A 70 -6.50 -5.89 33.17
CA VAL A 70 -7.06 -6.26 31.86
C VAL A 70 -7.75 -5.05 31.23
N PRO A 71 -7.69 -4.85 29.90
CA PRO A 71 -8.50 -3.84 29.23
C PRO A 71 -9.98 -4.04 29.55
N ARG A 72 -10.71 -2.96 29.85
CA ARG A 72 -12.13 -3.03 30.28
C ARG A 72 -13.02 -3.88 29.35
N ARG A 73 -12.75 -3.88 28.05
CA ARG A 73 -13.48 -4.68 27.04
C ARG A 73 -13.39 -6.20 27.29
N LEU A 74 -12.29 -6.67 27.87
CA LEU A 74 -12.04 -8.09 28.14
C LEU A 74 -12.44 -8.51 29.57
N LEU A 75 -12.97 -7.60 30.37
CA LEU A 75 -13.35 -7.83 31.77
C LEU A 75 -14.25 -9.07 31.96
N LYS A 76 -15.27 -9.22 31.11
CA LYS A 76 -16.20 -10.35 31.19
C LYS A 76 -15.50 -11.67 30.86
N ALA A 77 -14.69 -11.68 29.81
CA ALA A 77 -13.99 -12.87 29.36
C ALA A 77 -12.93 -13.32 30.38
N ALA A 78 -12.24 -12.38 31.02
CA ALA A 78 -11.30 -12.66 32.10
C ALA A 78 -11.99 -13.31 33.31
N ARG A 79 -13.17 -12.82 33.71
CA ARG A 79 -13.96 -13.44 34.81
C ARG A 79 -14.44 -14.85 34.47
N LEU A 80 -14.73 -15.12 33.20
CA LEU A 80 -15.19 -16.43 32.73
C LEU A 80 -14.03 -17.39 32.43
N GLY A 81 -12.77 -16.98 32.61
CA GLY A 81 -11.61 -17.83 32.31
C GLY A 81 -11.38 -18.10 30.82
N LEU A 82 -11.96 -17.29 29.94
CA LEU A 82 -11.86 -17.46 28.48
C LEU A 82 -10.63 -16.77 27.87
N VAL A 83 -9.86 -16.05 28.68
CA VAL A 83 -8.66 -15.31 28.28
C VAL A 83 -7.48 -15.88 29.04
N ASP A 84 -6.42 -16.20 28.31
CA ASP A 84 -5.13 -16.57 28.88
C ASP A 84 -4.40 -15.30 29.35
N LEU A 85 -4.22 -15.16 30.67
CA LEU A 85 -3.67 -13.96 31.32
C LEU A 85 -2.17 -14.06 31.60
N ASP A 86 -1.55 -15.23 31.42
CA ASP A 86 -0.16 -15.50 31.80
C ASP A 86 0.80 -15.60 30.60
N LYS A 87 0.31 -15.32 29.38
CA LYS A 87 1.15 -15.23 28.18
C LYS A 87 2.10 -14.04 28.24
N ARG A 88 3.39 -14.35 28.45
CA ARG A 88 4.53 -13.45 28.32
C ARG A 88 5.06 -13.39 26.91
#